data_AF-A0A9W8ECD1-F1
#
_entry.id   AF-A0A9W8ECD1-F1
#
_cell.length_a   1.000
_cell.length_b   1.000
_cell.length_c   1.000
_cell.angle_alpha   90.00
_cell.angle_beta   90.00
_cell.angle_gamma   90.00
#
_symmetry.space_group_name_H-M   'P 1'
#
loop_
_entity.id
_entity.type
_entity.pdbx_description
1 polymer ?
#
loop_
_entity_poly.entity_id
_entity_poly.type
_entity_poly.pdbx_seq_one_letter_code
_entity_poly.pdbx_strand_id
1 'polypeptide(L)'
;MHDQQLSSGVHTMCAKLLHNITECIMNIPNRQHGRVLLLAILKTFISSFAAIGDQALAAIEDIKSKGAYSEENIYGANELIRTNAFEQGDRIKELRFLLRSLVTGCKNVIYALRKCDSVLALGMGSRLQQAKLEGDTEGKAAAAPNGEAAAGGDLAGGASNEAYLAGFEIELLTSLFREGLRACRVHDVERIRAEYAGDSALQGASAGTREPSADGPADDSLTPPASLAPSREAQIKLVDREGKEQIEHFANLFVNLDPAVFHELFTSQFDYAFGAMIDHCAAISSVQVFVALDATSPAFISIMLRYLCSRLELLGSDDEALTSTMLHLFKIAFLALAFFPEANEPVLQPYVQLIINSALTISKSAKKPENYFLLLRALFRSIGGGRYESLYKEVFPVLQNLLETLNGALGFTKRASPMQELFVEICLTVPVRLSVLLPYLSLLMKPLVFALESGPELVSQGLRTLELCIDNLTREFLDPILTPVMDEIMSSLWVHLRLPSSTSSQAPVAARILGKLGGRNRHMLLTRFPSDANNSSSDSESCFSVPLTFEGLHGLVSMPLADAIAFSITVLEDRTSTKQLELARRDAVDFVVACARYTLVLPF
;
A
#
# COMPACT_ATOMS: atom_id res chain seq x y z
N MET A 1 -30.12 3.20 -26.74
CA MET A 1 -29.18 3.10 -25.60
C MET A 1 -29.75 2.25 -24.48
N HIS A 2 -30.96 2.52 -23.97
CA HIS A 2 -31.51 1.75 -22.83
C HIS A 2 -31.95 0.32 -23.14
N ASP A 3 -32.14 -0.04 -24.41
CA ASP A 3 -32.56 -1.38 -24.81
C ASP A 3 -31.38 -2.37 -24.76
N GLN A 4 -31.38 -3.20 -23.71
CA GLN A 4 -30.36 -4.23 -23.45
C GLN A 4 -30.45 -5.45 -24.37
N GLN A 5 -31.51 -5.57 -25.19
CA GLN A 5 -31.63 -6.68 -26.16
C GLN A 5 -30.78 -6.44 -27.41
N LEU A 6 -30.36 -5.20 -27.65
CA LEU A 6 -29.49 -4.82 -28.76
C LEU A 6 -28.04 -5.16 -28.46
N SER A 7 -27.24 -5.39 -29.51
CA SER A 7 -25.82 -5.66 -29.35
C SER A 7 -25.05 -4.44 -28.83
N SER A 8 -23.99 -4.72 -28.08
CA SER A 8 -22.97 -3.77 -27.61
C SER A 8 -22.42 -2.85 -28.73
N GLY A 9 -22.32 -3.36 -29.96
CA GLY A 9 -21.92 -2.60 -31.15
C GLY A 9 -22.91 -1.49 -31.51
N VAL A 10 -24.22 -1.76 -31.40
CA VAL A 10 -25.28 -0.76 -31.61
C VAL A 10 -25.21 0.30 -30.52
N HIS A 11 -25.03 -0.11 -29.25
CA HIS A 11 -24.84 0.83 -28.14
C HIS A 11 -23.62 1.72 -28.36
N THR A 12 -22.53 1.17 -28.88
CA THR A 12 -21.33 1.95 -29.18
C THR A 12 -21.56 2.96 -30.30
N MET A 13 -22.27 2.58 -31.36
CA MET A 13 -22.66 3.50 -32.44
C MET A 13 -23.52 4.64 -31.89
N CYS A 14 -24.51 4.33 -31.06
CA CYS A 14 -25.36 5.33 -30.41
C CYS A 14 -24.55 6.26 -29.48
N ALA A 15 -23.60 5.74 -28.71
CA ALA A 15 -22.71 6.56 -27.87
C ALA A 15 -21.87 7.54 -28.71
N LYS A 16 -21.33 7.08 -29.84
CA LYS A 16 -20.60 7.93 -30.81
C LYS A 16 -21.51 8.98 -31.47
N LEU A 17 -22.76 8.63 -31.76
CA LEU A 17 -23.72 9.58 -32.30
C LEU A 17 -24.01 10.69 -31.27
N LEU A 18 -24.28 10.33 -30.01
CA LEU A 18 -24.49 11.30 -28.93
C LEU A 18 -23.27 12.18 -28.68
N HIS A 19 -22.06 11.61 -28.81
CA HIS A 19 -20.81 12.36 -28.78
C HIS A 19 -20.76 13.44 -29.88
N ASN A 20 -21.07 13.09 -31.13
CA ASN A 20 -21.09 14.07 -32.23
C ASN A 20 -22.18 15.13 -32.05
N ILE A 21 -23.36 14.75 -31.55
CA ILE A 21 -24.47 15.68 -31.27
C ILE A 21 -24.09 16.68 -30.17
N THR A 22 -23.21 16.29 -29.23
CA THR A 22 -22.74 17.18 -28.16
C THR A 22 -22.09 18.45 -28.73
N GLU A 23 -21.36 18.36 -29.84
CA GLU A 23 -20.78 19.54 -30.51
C GLU A 23 -21.84 20.45 -31.11
N CYS A 24 -22.91 19.90 -31.67
CA CYS A 24 -24.03 20.69 -32.17
C CYS A 24 -24.76 21.41 -31.03
N ILE A 25 -24.94 20.74 -29.89
CA ILE A 25 -25.62 21.31 -28.71
C ILE A 25 -24.83 22.50 -28.13
N MET A 26 -23.49 22.44 -28.17
CA MET A 26 -22.64 23.56 -27.72
C MET A 26 -22.89 24.88 -28.48
N ASN A 27 -23.39 24.81 -29.71
CA ASN A 27 -23.62 25.98 -30.57
C ASN A 27 -25.05 26.51 -30.49
N ILE A 28 -25.92 25.94 -29.64
CA ILE A 28 -27.30 26.41 -29.46
C ILE A 28 -27.29 27.77 -28.76
N PRO A 29 -28.04 28.79 -29.24
CA PRO A 29 -28.04 30.13 -28.66
C PRO A 29 -28.61 30.18 -27.23
N ASN A 30 -29.57 29.30 -26.91
CA ASN A 30 -30.12 29.17 -25.56
C ASN A 30 -29.32 28.17 -24.72
N ARG A 31 -28.45 28.71 -23.85
CA ARG A 31 -27.53 27.92 -23.00
C ARG A 31 -28.24 27.03 -21.99
N GLN A 32 -29.36 27.47 -21.42
CA GLN A 32 -30.13 26.66 -20.45
C GLN A 32 -30.75 25.43 -21.13
N HIS A 33 -31.30 25.61 -22.34
CA HIS A 33 -31.84 24.50 -23.10
C HIS A 33 -30.75 23.50 -23.51
N GLY A 34 -29.59 24.01 -23.96
CA GLY A 34 -28.42 23.17 -24.25
C GLY A 34 -27.95 22.38 -23.02
N ARG A 35 -27.90 23.02 -21.85
CA ARG A 35 -27.55 22.37 -20.57
C ARG A 35 -28.49 21.22 -20.21
N VAL A 36 -29.80 21.41 -20.29
CA VAL A 36 -30.78 20.33 -20.01
C VAL A 36 -30.60 19.14 -20.95
N LEU A 37 -30.36 19.38 -22.24
CA LEU A 37 -30.10 18.32 -23.22
C LEU A 37 -28.79 17.57 -22.89
N LEU A 38 -27.73 18.28 -22.53
CA LEU A 38 -26.46 17.67 -22.11
C LEU A 38 -26.60 16.82 -20.85
N LEU A 39 -27.39 17.27 -19.87
CA LEU A 39 -27.68 16.49 -18.66
C LEU A 39 -28.51 15.24 -18.97
N ALA A 40 -29.44 15.32 -19.93
CA ALA A 40 -30.17 14.15 -20.40
C ALA A 40 -29.23 13.13 -21.06
N ILE A 41 -28.30 13.59 -21.93
CA ILE A 41 -27.27 12.72 -22.52
C ILE A 41 -26.42 12.08 -21.42
N LEU A 42 -25.97 12.86 -20.44
CA LEU A 42 -25.16 12.34 -19.32
C LEU A 42 -25.93 11.25 -18.55
N LYS A 43 -27.21 11.47 -18.25
CA LYS A 43 -28.09 10.48 -17.61
C LYS A 43 -28.18 9.19 -18.44
N THR A 44 -28.29 9.27 -19.77
CA THR A 44 -28.30 8.07 -20.62
C THR A 44 -26.98 7.31 -20.55
N PHE A 45 -25.84 8.01 -20.53
CA PHE A 45 -24.53 7.40 -20.37
C PHE A 45 -24.38 6.73 -19.00
N ILE A 46 -24.84 7.37 -17.91
CA ILE A 46 -24.83 6.78 -16.55
C ILE A 46 -25.60 5.46 -16.52
N SER A 47 -26.79 5.40 -17.11
CA SER A 47 -27.53 4.12 -17.17
C SER A 47 -26.80 3.05 -17.98
N SER A 48 -26.00 3.46 -18.97
CA SER A 48 -25.21 2.54 -19.78
C SER A 48 -24.00 2.01 -18.99
N PHE A 49 -23.36 2.86 -18.17
CA PHE A 49 -22.34 2.41 -17.22
C PHE A 49 -22.92 1.41 -16.21
N ALA A 50 -24.10 1.69 -15.66
CA ALA A 50 -24.76 0.78 -14.72
C ALA A 50 -25.00 -0.60 -15.33
N ALA A 51 -25.52 -0.65 -16.55
CA ALA A 51 -25.74 -1.90 -17.28
C ALA A 51 -24.44 -2.67 -17.55
N ILE A 52 -23.36 -1.97 -17.91
CA ILE A 52 -22.03 -2.59 -18.07
C ILE A 52 -21.54 -3.16 -16.74
N GLY A 53 -21.72 -2.42 -15.64
CA GLY A 53 -21.35 -2.86 -14.29
C GLY A 53 -22.12 -4.11 -13.84
N ASP A 54 -23.42 -4.18 -14.10
CA ASP A 54 -24.26 -5.34 -13.80
C ASP A 54 -23.81 -6.58 -14.60
N GLN A 55 -23.52 -6.42 -15.90
CA GLN A 55 -23.02 -7.50 -16.73
C GLN A 55 -21.63 -7.98 -16.29
N ALA A 56 -20.76 -7.06 -15.88
CA ALA A 56 -19.43 -7.38 -15.36
C ALA A 56 -19.52 -8.19 -14.06
N LEU A 57 -20.38 -7.77 -13.13
CA LEU A 57 -20.61 -8.45 -11.87
C LEU A 57 -21.17 -9.86 -12.07
N ALA A 58 -22.20 -10.00 -12.90
CA ALA A 58 -22.78 -11.30 -13.23
C ALA A 58 -21.72 -12.24 -13.83
N ALA A 59 -20.86 -11.73 -14.72
CA ALA A 59 -19.77 -12.53 -15.29
C ALA A 59 -18.74 -12.96 -14.24
N ILE A 60 -18.42 -12.11 -13.25
CA ILE A 60 -17.50 -12.45 -12.15
C ILE A 60 -18.12 -13.51 -11.23
N GLU A 61 -19.40 -13.36 -10.87
CA GLU A 61 -20.12 -14.33 -10.03
C GLU A 61 -20.28 -15.69 -10.72
N ASP A 62 -20.52 -15.70 -12.03
CA ASP A 62 -20.54 -16.91 -12.87
C ASP A 62 -19.19 -17.66 -12.86
N ILE A 63 -18.08 -16.92 -12.82
CA ILE A 63 -16.74 -17.53 -12.75
C ILE A 63 -16.48 -18.11 -11.36
N LYS A 64 -16.79 -17.33 -10.31
CA LYS A 64 -16.58 -17.75 -8.91
C LYS A 64 -17.42 -18.98 -8.55
N SER A 65 -18.70 -19.00 -8.97
CA SER A 65 -19.59 -20.14 -8.73
C SER A 65 -19.07 -21.41 -9.41
N LYS A 66 -18.64 -21.34 -10.67
CA LYS A 66 -18.07 -22.49 -11.40
C LYS A 66 -16.78 -23.03 -10.77
N GLY A 67 -15.93 -22.14 -10.25
CA GLY A 67 -14.71 -22.55 -9.53
C GLY A 67 -14.99 -23.28 -8.20
N ALA A 68 -16.11 -22.98 -7.53
CA ALA A 68 -16.50 -23.67 -6.31
C ALA A 68 -17.10 -25.08 -6.58
N TYR A 69 -17.83 -25.27 -7.68
CA TYR A 69 -18.42 -26.57 -8.03
C TYR A 69 -17.41 -27.59 -8.60
N SER A 70 -16.19 -27.19 -8.96
CA SER A 70 -15.16 -28.11 -9.46
C SER A 70 -14.45 -28.92 -8.36
N GLU A 71 -14.62 -28.59 -7.08
CA GLU A 71 -14.05 -29.39 -5.98
C GLU A 71 -14.81 -30.71 -5.73
N GLU A 72 -16.08 -30.84 -6.11
CA GLU A 72 -16.92 -32.02 -5.77
C GLU A 72 -17.09 -33.07 -6.88
N ASN A 73 -16.71 -32.80 -8.13
CA ASN A 73 -16.93 -33.74 -9.25
C ASN A 73 -15.62 -34.26 -9.85
N ILE A 74 -14.79 -34.89 -9.03
CA ILE A 74 -13.84 -35.90 -9.49
C ILE A 74 -14.58 -37.24 -9.46
N TYR A 75 -15.39 -37.53 -10.49
CA TYR A 75 -15.69 -38.86 -11.04
C TYR A 75 -16.96 -38.78 -11.90
N GLY A 76 -16.74 -38.69 -13.21
CA GLY A 76 -17.73 -39.12 -14.21
C GLY A 76 -18.72 -38.07 -14.68
N ALA A 77 -18.39 -37.42 -15.80
CA ALA A 77 -19.28 -37.32 -16.96
C ALA A 77 -18.56 -36.54 -18.07
N ASN A 78 -18.77 -36.99 -19.32
CA ASN A 78 -18.40 -36.27 -20.53
C ASN A 78 -18.91 -34.82 -20.48
N GLU A 79 -18.04 -33.85 -20.19
CA GLU A 79 -18.38 -32.45 -20.45
C GLU A 79 -18.26 -32.19 -21.95
N LEU A 80 -19.42 -31.97 -22.59
CA LEU A 80 -19.50 -31.38 -23.92
C LEU A 80 -18.68 -30.08 -23.94
N ILE A 81 -17.77 -29.96 -24.92
CA ILE A 81 -17.04 -28.72 -25.22
C ILE A 81 -18.06 -27.60 -25.48
N ARG A 82 -18.23 -26.69 -24.52
CA ARG A 82 -19.18 -25.58 -24.63
C ARG A 82 -18.60 -24.48 -25.52
N THR A 83 -19.22 -24.27 -26.68
CA THR A 83 -18.96 -23.15 -27.61
C THR A 83 -19.14 -21.75 -26.98
N ASN A 84 -19.76 -21.66 -25.80
CA ASN A 84 -20.10 -20.40 -25.13
C ASN A 84 -18.90 -19.67 -24.50
N ALA A 85 -17.77 -20.34 -24.26
CA ALA A 85 -16.59 -19.69 -23.66
C ALA A 85 -15.96 -18.63 -24.59
N PHE A 86 -16.01 -18.88 -25.91
CA PHE A 86 -15.55 -17.94 -26.94
C PHE A 86 -16.51 -16.74 -27.04
N GLU A 87 -17.82 -16.99 -27.03
CA GLU A 87 -18.84 -15.93 -27.07
C GLU A 87 -18.78 -14.98 -25.86
N GLN A 88 -18.48 -15.49 -24.66
CA GLN A 88 -18.31 -14.64 -23.47
C GLN A 88 -17.06 -13.76 -23.57
N GLY A 89 -15.96 -14.25 -24.15
CA GLY A 89 -14.74 -13.46 -24.33
C GLY A 89 -14.93 -12.28 -25.28
N ASP A 90 -15.63 -12.49 -26.39
CA ASP A 90 -15.91 -11.42 -27.34
C ASP A 90 -16.91 -10.38 -26.78
N ARG A 91 -17.92 -10.81 -26.00
CA ARG A 91 -18.81 -9.89 -25.29
C ARG A 91 -18.07 -8.97 -24.31
N ILE A 92 -17.10 -9.49 -23.55
CA ILE A 92 -16.30 -8.68 -22.62
C ILE A 92 -15.47 -7.63 -23.37
N LYS A 93 -14.83 -8.01 -24.49
CA LYS A 93 -14.09 -7.05 -25.33
C LYS A 93 -15.00 -5.94 -25.88
N GLU A 94 -16.21 -6.29 -26.31
CA GLU A 94 -17.18 -5.30 -26.77
C GLU A 94 -17.63 -4.36 -25.64
N LEU A 95 -17.84 -4.87 -24.42
CA LEU A 95 -18.14 -4.04 -23.25
C LEU A 95 -16.97 -3.10 -22.89
N ARG A 96 -15.71 -3.57 -22.99
CA ARG A 96 -14.52 -2.71 -22.83
C ARG A 96 -14.48 -1.59 -23.87
N PHE A 97 -14.81 -1.90 -25.12
CA PHE A 97 -14.86 -0.91 -26.18
C PHE A 97 -15.99 0.11 -25.98
N LEU A 98 -17.18 -0.36 -25.58
CA LEU A 98 -18.29 0.51 -25.21
C LEU A 98 -17.92 1.43 -24.04
N LEU A 99 -17.26 0.89 -23.00
CA LEU A 99 -16.78 1.65 -21.85
C LEU A 99 -15.84 2.78 -22.27
N ARG A 100 -14.83 2.50 -23.11
CA ARG A 100 -13.93 3.52 -23.68
C ARG A 100 -14.69 4.62 -24.43
N SER A 101 -15.67 4.22 -25.25
CA SER A 101 -16.50 5.16 -26.00
C SER A 101 -17.36 6.03 -25.09
N LEU A 102 -17.93 5.46 -24.02
CA LEU A 102 -18.73 6.19 -23.04
C LEU A 102 -17.89 7.18 -22.23
N VAL A 103 -16.68 6.80 -21.79
CA VAL A 103 -15.77 7.70 -21.07
C VAL A 103 -15.38 8.89 -21.96
N THR A 104 -15.04 8.64 -23.22
CA THR A 104 -14.75 9.71 -24.21
C THR A 104 -15.98 10.59 -24.46
N GLY A 105 -17.16 9.99 -24.57
CA GLY A 105 -18.44 10.70 -24.66
C GLY A 105 -18.68 11.62 -23.46
N CYS A 106 -18.51 11.11 -22.24
CA CYS A 106 -18.68 11.86 -21.00
C CYS A 106 -17.71 13.03 -20.89
N LYS A 107 -16.45 12.84 -21.29
CA LYS A 107 -15.45 13.93 -21.32
C LYS A 107 -15.95 15.12 -22.14
N ASN A 108 -16.49 14.85 -23.32
CA ASN A 108 -17.02 15.88 -24.20
C ASN A 108 -18.29 16.53 -23.62
N VAL A 109 -19.19 15.74 -23.02
CA VAL A 109 -20.40 16.28 -22.37
C VAL A 109 -20.04 17.17 -21.19
N ILE A 110 -19.11 16.76 -20.32
CA ILE A 110 -18.64 17.57 -19.19
C ILE A 110 -17.96 18.86 -19.67
N TYR A 111 -17.15 18.78 -20.72
CA TYR A 111 -16.56 19.96 -21.35
C TYR A 111 -17.62 20.90 -21.97
N ALA A 112 -18.64 20.35 -22.61
CA ALA A 112 -19.75 21.11 -23.17
C ALA A 112 -20.59 21.79 -22.08
N LEU A 113 -20.86 21.09 -20.96
CA LEU A 113 -21.57 21.63 -19.80
C LEU A 113 -20.84 22.84 -19.22
N ARG A 114 -19.50 22.83 -19.23
CA ARG A 114 -18.67 23.98 -18.82
C ARG A 114 -18.89 25.22 -19.68
N LYS A 115 -19.23 25.08 -20.96
CA LYS A 115 -19.56 26.22 -21.85
C LYS A 115 -21.00 26.70 -21.72
N CYS A 116 -21.91 25.87 -21.22
CA CYS A 116 -23.32 26.20 -21.02
C CYS A 116 -23.63 26.72 -19.61
N ASP A 117 -22.64 27.35 -18.96
CA ASP A 117 -22.76 27.94 -17.61
C ASP A 117 -23.23 26.94 -16.53
N SER A 118 -22.82 25.67 -16.59
CA SER A 118 -23.15 24.65 -15.57
C SER A 118 -22.48 24.92 -14.22
N VAL A 119 -23.12 24.52 -13.09
CA VAL A 119 -22.54 24.66 -11.74
C VAL A 119 -21.24 23.87 -11.59
N LEU A 120 -21.09 22.82 -12.41
CA LEU A 120 -19.89 21.99 -12.48
C LEU A 120 -18.60 22.74 -12.82
N ALA A 121 -18.71 23.91 -13.47
CA ALA A 121 -17.56 24.67 -13.94
C ALA A 121 -17.36 26.06 -13.30
N LEU A 122 -18.43 26.65 -12.76
CA LEU A 122 -18.38 28.01 -12.19
C LEU A 122 -18.31 28.00 -10.66
N GLY A 123 -18.60 26.85 -10.03
CA GLY A 123 -18.78 26.76 -8.59
C GLY A 123 -20.01 27.53 -8.11
N MET A 124 -20.47 27.23 -6.90
CA MET A 124 -21.60 27.98 -6.31
C MET A 124 -21.23 29.43 -5.95
N GLY A 125 -19.93 29.73 -5.76
CA GLY A 125 -19.45 31.00 -5.19
C GLY A 125 -19.34 32.18 -6.16
N SER A 126 -19.07 31.95 -7.45
CA SER A 126 -18.90 33.03 -8.44
C SER A 126 -20.21 33.77 -8.77
N ARG A 127 -21.36 33.12 -8.52
CA ARG A 127 -22.68 33.65 -8.90
C ARG A 127 -23.27 34.65 -7.92
N LEU A 128 -22.92 34.60 -6.63
CA LEU A 128 -23.31 35.66 -5.69
C LEU A 128 -22.63 37.00 -6.01
N GLN A 129 -21.47 36.96 -6.67
CA GLN A 129 -20.77 38.15 -7.15
C GLN A 129 -21.36 38.68 -8.47
N GLN A 130 -21.74 37.77 -9.39
CA GLN A 130 -22.31 38.11 -10.68
C GLN A 130 -23.75 38.63 -10.56
N ALA A 131 -24.56 38.04 -9.67
CA ALA A 131 -25.88 38.56 -9.30
C ALA A 131 -25.81 39.92 -8.58
N LYS A 132 -24.70 40.23 -7.90
CA LYS A 132 -24.43 41.57 -7.33
C LYS A 132 -24.03 42.59 -8.40
N LEU A 133 -23.23 42.17 -9.38
CA LEU A 133 -22.77 43.04 -10.48
C LEU A 133 -23.89 43.38 -11.47
N GLU A 134 -24.81 42.45 -11.74
CA GLU A 134 -26.00 42.69 -12.56
C GLU A 134 -27.06 43.56 -11.84
N GLY A 135 -27.07 43.55 -10.49
CA GLY A 135 -27.92 44.44 -9.69
C GLY A 135 -27.45 45.90 -9.62
N ASP A 136 -26.18 46.19 -9.91
CA ASP A 136 -25.61 47.54 -9.81
C ASP A 136 -25.57 48.31 -11.16
N THR A 137 -25.84 47.67 -12.30
CA THR A 137 -25.85 48.32 -13.62
C THR A 137 -27.19 48.91 -14.07
N GLU A 138 -28.31 48.66 -13.36
CA GLU A 138 -29.62 49.27 -13.66
C GLU A 138 -29.88 50.59 -12.90
N GLY A 139 -28.84 51.20 -12.31
CA GLY A 139 -28.94 52.42 -11.53
C GLY A 139 -28.57 53.72 -12.26
N LYS A 140 -28.91 53.92 -13.55
CA LYS A 140 -28.75 55.24 -14.22
C LYS A 140 -29.45 55.35 -15.59
N ALA A 141 -30.75 55.66 -15.61
CA ALA A 141 -31.38 56.44 -16.70
C ALA A 141 -32.76 57.01 -16.30
N ALA A 142 -32.80 58.34 -16.25
CA ALA A 142 -33.87 59.31 -16.50
C ALA A 142 -35.37 58.98 -16.27
N ALA A 143 -36.01 59.89 -15.54
CA ALA A 143 -37.43 60.01 -15.27
C ALA A 143 -38.31 60.37 -16.49
N ALA A 144 -39.47 59.72 -16.62
CA ALA A 144 -40.79 60.35 -16.87
C ALA A 144 -41.91 59.28 -16.76
N PRO A 145 -43.16 59.68 -16.39
CA PRO A 145 -44.21 58.76 -15.94
C PRO A 145 -45.23 58.45 -17.04
N ASN A 146 -45.80 57.24 -17.02
CA ASN A 146 -47.24 56.94 -17.16
C ASN A 146 -47.48 55.49 -17.63
N GLY A 147 -48.44 54.83 -16.96
CA GLY A 147 -49.32 53.86 -17.61
C GLY A 147 -48.96 52.38 -17.46
N GLU A 148 -49.82 51.69 -16.70
CA GLU A 148 -50.16 50.26 -16.82
C GLU A 148 -49.24 49.25 -16.12
N ALA A 149 -49.66 48.91 -14.90
CA ALA A 149 -49.25 47.74 -14.16
C ALA A 149 -49.72 46.46 -14.88
N ALA A 150 -48.82 45.83 -15.62
CA ALA A 150 -48.91 44.42 -15.98
C ALA A 150 -48.00 43.60 -15.05
N ALA A 151 -48.62 42.62 -14.40
CA ALA A 151 -48.07 41.62 -13.48
C ALA A 151 -46.56 41.34 -13.59
N GLY A 152 -45.80 41.85 -12.63
CA GLY A 152 -44.44 41.41 -12.34
C GLY A 152 -44.47 40.16 -11.46
N GLY A 153 -43.95 39.05 -11.98
CA GLY A 153 -43.82 37.81 -11.25
C GLY A 153 -42.88 36.84 -11.95
N ASP A 154 -41.59 37.16 -12.06
CA ASP A 154 -40.61 36.23 -12.67
C ASP A 154 -39.17 36.31 -12.12
N LEU A 155 -38.95 36.98 -10.99
CA LEU A 155 -37.61 37.06 -10.37
C LEU A 155 -37.39 36.03 -9.24
N ALA A 156 -38.45 35.39 -8.74
CA ALA A 156 -38.36 34.34 -7.70
C ALA A 156 -38.28 32.90 -8.26
N GLY A 157 -38.83 32.65 -9.46
CA GLY A 157 -38.85 31.32 -10.07
C GLY A 157 -37.48 30.87 -10.62
N GLY A 158 -36.69 31.81 -11.16
CA GLY A 158 -35.36 31.52 -11.73
C GLY A 158 -34.36 30.99 -10.71
N ALA A 159 -34.31 31.56 -9.50
CA ALA A 159 -33.40 31.12 -8.44
C ALA A 159 -33.72 29.70 -7.93
N SER A 160 -35.02 29.36 -7.81
CA SER A 160 -35.42 28.00 -7.43
C SER A 160 -35.06 26.97 -8.50
N ASN A 161 -35.34 27.25 -9.77
CA ASN A 161 -35.12 26.30 -10.86
C ASN A 161 -33.63 26.02 -11.09
N GLU A 162 -32.80 27.05 -10.92
CA GLU A 162 -31.34 26.94 -11.01
C GLU A 162 -30.74 26.10 -9.86
N ALA A 163 -31.27 26.25 -8.64
CA ALA A 163 -30.87 25.43 -7.49
C ALA A 163 -31.28 23.96 -7.63
N TYR A 164 -32.49 23.69 -8.15
CA TYR A 164 -32.91 22.33 -8.49
C TYR A 164 -32.01 21.71 -9.56
N LEU A 165 -31.67 22.46 -10.61
CA LEU A 165 -30.79 21.99 -11.67
C LEU A 165 -29.37 21.72 -11.16
N ALA A 166 -28.86 22.56 -10.25
CA ALA A 166 -27.57 22.36 -9.59
C ALA A 166 -27.53 21.10 -8.71
N GLY A 167 -28.59 20.87 -7.91
CA GLY A 167 -28.71 19.65 -7.11
C GLY A 167 -28.75 18.39 -7.98
N PHE A 168 -29.50 18.45 -9.08
CA PHE A 168 -29.56 17.36 -10.06
C PHE A 168 -28.21 17.09 -10.74
N GLU A 169 -27.41 18.12 -11.01
CA GLU A 169 -26.05 17.97 -11.55
C GLU A 169 -25.11 17.21 -10.60
N ILE A 170 -25.14 17.54 -9.31
CA ILE A 170 -24.33 16.88 -8.29
C ILE A 170 -24.77 15.42 -8.11
N GLU A 171 -26.07 15.14 -8.14
CA GLU A 171 -26.62 13.78 -8.09
C GLU A 171 -26.19 12.95 -9.31
N LEU A 172 -26.24 13.54 -10.52
CA LEU A 172 -25.75 12.90 -11.73
C LEU A 172 -24.24 12.65 -11.68
N LEU A 173 -23.44 13.59 -11.18
CA LEU A 173 -22.00 13.38 -11.01
C LEU A 173 -21.70 12.27 -10.00
N THR A 174 -22.44 12.23 -8.90
CA THR A 174 -22.35 11.17 -7.89
C THR A 174 -22.66 9.81 -8.51
N SER A 175 -23.75 9.73 -9.28
CA SER A 175 -24.14 8.51 -9.98
C SER A 175 -23.13 8.11 -11.06
N LEU A 176 -22.59 9.09 -11.80
CA LEU A 176 -21.53 8.87 -12.79
C LEU A 176 -20.27 8.30 -12.15
N PHE A 177 -19.86 8.83 -11.00
CA PHE A 177 -18.70 8.33 -10.27
C PHE A 177 -18.91 6.88 -9.81
N ARG A 178 -20.07 6.59 -9.19
CA ARG A 178 -20.38 5.24 -8.68
C ARG A 178 -20.47 4.20 -9.78
N GLU A 179 -21.30 4.46 -10.78
CA GLU A 179 -21.56 3.52 -11.87
C GLU A 179 -20.37 3.41 -12.82
N GLY A 180 -19.63 4.50 -13.05
CA GLY A 180 -18.41 4.47 -13.85
C GLY A 180 -17.32 3.61 -13.21
N LEU A 181 -17.11 3.74 -11.89
CA LEU A 181 -16.15 2.89 -11.17
C LEU A 181 -16.58 1.43 -11.15
N ARG A 182 -17.90 1.16 -11.03
CA ARG A 182 -18.47 -0.19 -11.12
C ARG A 182 -18.26 -0.81 -12.51
N ALA A 183 -18.46 -0.02 -13.57
CA ALA A 183 -18.28 -0.47 -14.95
C ALA A 183 -16.81 -0.79 -15.29
N CYS A 184 -15.84 -0.11 -14.66
CA CYS A 184 -14.41 -0.42 -14.83
C CYS A 184 -14.04 -1.85 -14.39
N ARG A 185 -14.87 -2.52 -13.58
CA ARG A 185 -14.68 -3.91 -13.17
C ARG A 185 -14.76 -4.91 -14.32
N VAL A 186 -15.23 -4.51 -15.51
CA VAL A 186 -15.14 -5.33 -16.74
C VAL A 186 -13.71 -5.82 -16.98
N HIS A 187 -12.69 -5.03 -16.64
CA HIS A 187 -11.28 -5.40 -16.82
C HIS A 187 -10.80 -6.47 -15.82
N ASP A 188 -11.52 -6.69 -14.71
CA ASP A 188 -11.18 -7.77 -13.78
C ASP A 188 -11.64 -9.15 -14.26
N VAL A 189 -12.63 -9.22 -15.16
CA VAL A 189 -13.27 -10.49 -15.53
C VAL A 189 -12.26 -11.48 -16.11
N GLU A 190 -11.37 -11.01 -16.98
CA GLU A 190 -10.32 -11.85 -17.59
C GLU A 190 -9.22 -12.21 -16.60
N ARG A 191 -8.85 -11.28 -15.70
CA ARG A 191 -7.88 -11.52 -14.63
C ARG A 191 -8.36 -12.59 -13.66
N ILE A 192 -9.59 -12.45 -13.15
CA ILE A 192 -10.21 -13.42 -12.24
C ILE A 192 -10.36 -14.77 -12.94
N ARG A 193 -10.76 -14.79 -14.22
CA ARG A 193 -10.81 -16.03 -15.00
C ARG A 193 -9.46 -16.74 -15.06
N ALA A 194 -8.36 -15.99 -15.23
CA ALA A 194 -7.02 -16.55 -15.29
C ALA A 194 -6.53 -17.06 -13.91
N GLU A 195 -6.82 -16.33 -12.82
CA GLU A 195 -6.48 -16.74 -11.45
C GLU A 195 -7.10 -18.11 -11.10
N TYR A 196 -8.40 -18.30 -11.35
CA TYR A 196 -9.08 -19.58 -11.08
C TYR A 196 -8.65 -20.72 -12.01
N ALA A 197 -8.24 -20.40 -13.25
CA ALA A 197 -7.69 -21.41 -14.18
C ALA A 197 -6.29 -21.88 -13.76
N GLY A 198 -5.48 -21.00 -13.17
CA GLY A 198 -4.12 -21.33 -12.69
C GLY A 198 -4.12 -22.24 -11.46
N ASP A 199 -5.00 -21.99 -10.50
CA ASP A 199 -5.14 -22.85 -9.31
C ASP A 199 -5.59 -24.28 -9.67
N SER A 200 -6.47 -24.41 -10.66
CA SER A 200 -6.92 -25.70 -11.19
C SER A 200 -5.77 -26.51 -11.85
N ALA A 201 -4.84 -25.84 -12.52
CA ALA A 201 -3.70 -26.49 -13.20
C ALA A 201 -2.60 -26.95 -12.23
N LEU A 202 -2.37 -26.21 -11.13
CA LEU A 202 -1.42 -26.57 -10.08
C LEU A 202 -1.90 -27.79 -9.26
N GLN A 203 -3.20 -27.91 -9.02
CA GLN A 203 -3.76 -29.10 -8.35
C GLN A 203 -3.67 -30.36 -9.24
N GLY A 204 -3.94 -30.24 -10.55
CA GLY A 204 -3.85 -31.37 -11.50
C GLY A 204 -2.47 -31.98 -11.67
N ALA A 205 -1.39 -31.21 -11.47
CA ALA A 205 -0.01 -31.71 -11.56
C ALA A 205 0.43 -32.53 -10.33
N SER A 206 -0.30 -32.45 -9.21
CA SER A 206 0.00 -33.21 -7.98
C SER A 206 -0.69 -34.58 -7.90
N ALA A 207 -1.57 -34.90 -8.85
CA ALA A 207 -2.38 -36.13 -8.88
C ALA A 207 -1.79 -37.26 -9.74
N GLY A 208 -0.56 -37.12 -10.26
CA GLY A 208 0.15 -38.17 -10.97
C GLY A 208 1.08 -38.94 -10.05
N THR A 209 0.84 -40.25 -9.89
CA THR A 209 1.65 -41.27 -9.19
C THR A 209 1.42 -41.43 -7.67
N ARG A 210 0.32 -42.09 -7.30
CA ARG A 210 0.24 -42.91 -6.06
C ARG A 210 -0.37 -44.27 -6.39
N GLU A 211 0.43 -45.32 -6.26
CA GLU A 211 -0.05 -46.71 -6.27
C GLU A 211 -0.90 -47.00 -5.02
N PRO A 212 -1.86 -47.95 -5.08
CA PRO A 212 -2.79 -48.20 -3.99
C PRO A 212 -2.14 -49.10 -2.94
N SER A 213 -2.07 -48.65 -1.69
CA SER A 213 -1.89 -49.53 -0.53
C SER A 213 -3.02 -49.29 0.46
N ALA A 214 -3.54 -50.39 0.99
CA ALA A 214 -4.72 -50.49 1.83
C ALA A 214 -4.42 -50.20 3.31
N ASP A 215 -5.50 -49.87 4.04
CA ASP A 215 -5.71 -49.83 5.50
C ASP A 215 -5.31 -48.57 6.29
N GLY A 216 -6.35 -47.85 6.75
CA GLY A 216 -6.33 -46.84 7.82
C GLY A 216 -7.66 -46.06 7.89
N PRO A 217 -8.28 -45.86 9.06
CA PRO A 217 -9.60 -45.24 9.16
C PRO A 217 -9.55 -43.71 9.02
N ALA A 218 -10.67 -43.16 8.55
CA ALA A 218 -10.87 -41.76 8.20
C ALA A 218 -10.62 -40.78 9.36
N ASP A 219 -9.92 -39.69 9.07
CA ASP A 219 -9.82 -38.51 9.93
C ASP A 219 -10.39 -37.30 9.18
N ASP A 220 -11.50 -36.78 9.68
CA ASP A 220 -12.24 -35.61 9.20
C ASP A 220 -11.53 -34.32 9.64
N SER A 221 -10.70 -33.73 8.78
CA SER A 221 -10.35 -32.30 8.88
C SER A 221 -9.82 -31.75 7.54
N LEU A 222 -10.73 -31.43 6.63
CA LEU A 222 -10.43 -30.68 5.41
C LEU A 222 -10.42 -29.17 5.69
N THR A 223 -9.24 -28.64 5.99
CA THR A 223 -8.92 -27.21 5.73
C THR A 223 -7.77 -27.18 4.74
N PRO A 224 -7.93 -26.59 3.54
CA PRO A 224 -6.83 -26.53 2.58
C PRO A 224 -5.73 -25.58 3.09
N PRO A 225 -4.44 -25.85 2.78
CA PRO A 225 -3.31 -25.06 3.26
C PRO A 225 -3.27 -23.70 2.56
N ALA A 226 -3.49 -22.64 3.33
CA ALA A 226 -3.55 -21.23 2.91
C ALA A 226 -2.18 -20.58 2.59
N SER A 227 -1.27 -21.28 1.91
CA SER A 227 0.04 -20.71 1.58
C SER A 227 0.42 -21.02 0.14
N LEU A 228 0.09 -20.10 -0.78
CA LEU A 228 0.77 -19.85 -2.07
C LEU A 228 0.03 -18.82 -2.95
N ALA A 229 -1.01 -18.12 -2.45
CA ALA A 229 -1.54 -16.94 -3.14
C ALA A 229 -0.45 -15.85 -3.15
N PRO A 230 -0.14 -15.22 -4.31
CA PRO A 230 0.82 -14.13 -4.37
C PRO A 230 0.35 -13.00 -3.46
N SER A 231 1.23 -12.48 -2.58
CA SER A 231 0.91 -11.36 -1.70
C SER A 231 0.24 -10.24 -2.49
N ARG A 232 -0.79 -9.62 -1.93
CA ARG A 232 -1.59 -8.61 -2.62
C ARG A 232 -0.77 -7.44 -3.17
N GLU A 233 0.40 -7.14 -2.59
CA GLU A 233 1.41 -6.22 -3.13
C GLU A 233 1.98 -6.64 -4.52
N ALA A 234 2.07 -7.93 -4.80
CA ALA A 234 2.43 -8.45 -6.12
C ALA A 234 1.25 -8.36 -7.10
N GLN A 235 0.02 -8.56 -6.64
CA GLN A 235 -1.20 -8.35 -7.45
C GLN A 235 -1.40 -6.87 -7.80
N ILE A 236 -1.08 -5.94 -6.88
CA ILE A 236 -1.03 -4.48 -7.14
C ILE A 236 0.02 -4.15 -8.22
N LYS A 237 1.15 -4.87 -8.26
CA LYS A 237 2.19 -4.69 -9.29
C LYS A 237 1.83 -5.36 -10.63
N LEU A 238 0.96 -6.36 -10.62
CA LEU A 238 0.46 -7.11 -11.78
C LEU A 238 -0.93 -6.65 -12.23
N VAL A 239 -1.28 -5.39 -11.98
CA VAL A 239 -2.51 -4.80 -12.51
C VAL A 239 -2.48 -4.82 -14.04
N ASP A 240 -3.56 -5.30 -14.65
CA ASP A 240 -3.75 -5.26 -16.10
C ASP A 240 -3.56 -3.82 -16.60
N ARG A 241 -2.56 -3.63 -17.47
CA ARG A 241 -2.16 -2.32 -17.99
C ARG A 241 -3.35 -1.62 -18.66
N GLU A 242 -4.19 -2.38 -19.35
CA GLU A 242 -5.37 -1.85 -20.03
C GLU A 242 -6.43 -1.35 -19.03
N GLY A 243 -6.71 -2.13 -17.98
CA GLY A 243 -7.63 -1.72 -16.91
C GLY A 243 -7.14 -0.48 -16.15
N LYS A 244 -5.84 -0.41 -15.87
CA LYS A 244 -5.22 0.79 -15.28
C LYS A 244 -5.41 2.02 -16.17
N GLU A 245 -5.03 1.94 -17.45
CA GLU A 245 -5.20 3.04 -18.41
C GLU A 245 -6.68 3.48 -18.45
N GLN A 246 -7.63 2.55 -18.48
CA GLN A 246 -9.06 2.89 -18.53
C GLN A 246 -9.55 3.68 -17.31
N ILE A 247 -9.12 3.28 -16.11
CA ILE A 247 -9.47 3.97 -14.86
C ILE A 247 -8.82 5.35 -14.80
N GLU A 248 -7.60 5.50 -15.30
CA GLU A 248 -6.94 6.80 -15.40
C GLU A 248 -7.73 7.73 -16.34
N HIS A 249 -8.16 7.24 -17.50
CA HIS A 249 -9.01 8.02 -18.42
C HIS A 249 -10.35 8.43 -17.78
N PHE A 250 -10.96 7.53 -17.00
CA PHE A 250 -12.19 7.82 -16.26
C PHE A 250 -11.97 8.84 -15.14
N ALA A 251 -10.90 8.73 -14.36
CA ALA A 251 -10.56 9.66 -13.29
C ALA A 251 -10.34 11.08 -13.84
N ASN A 252 -9.72 11.21 -15.01
CA ASN A 252 -9.51 12.48 -15.70
C ASN A 252 -10.81 13.25 -16.03
N LEU A 253 -11.99 12.62 -15.96
CA LEU A 253 -13.28 13.30 -16.11
C LEU A 253 -13.55 14.29 -14.97
N PHE A 254 -13.06 14.01 -13.76
CA PHE A 254 -13.37 14.77 -12.54
C PHE A 254 -12.31 15.81 -12.18
N VAL A 255 -11.12 15.74 -12.80
CA VAL A 255 -9.98 16.61 -12.48
C VAL A 255 -10.23 18.09 -12.79
N ASN A 256 -11.06 18.37 -13.81
CA ASN A 256 -11.33 19.74 -14.27
C ASN A 256 -12.63 20.34 -13.69
N LEU A 257 -13.21 19.72 -12.66
CA LEU A 257 -14.37 20.23 -11.95
C LEU A 257 -13.99 21.43 -11.07
N ASP A 258 -14.97 22.25 -10.72
CA ASP A 258 -14.78 23.30 -9.70
C ASP A 258 -14.30 22.69 -8.36
N PRO A 259 -13.32 23.29 -7.66
CA PRO A 259 -12.78 22.74 -6.42
C PRO A 259 -13.81 22.49 -5.31
N ALA A 260 -14.88 23.31 -5.22
CA ALA A 260 -15.90 23.10 -4.20
C ALA A 260 -16.76 21.87 -4.52
N VAL A 261 -17.16 21.71 -5.79
CA VAL A 261 -17.90 20.53 -6.27
C VAL A 261 -17.04 19.27 -6.13
N PHE A 262 -15.76 19.35 -6.48
CA PHE A 262 -14.81 18.25 -6.30
C PHE A 262 -14.71 17.83 -4.83
N HIS A 263 -14.53 18.78 -3.92
CA HIS A 263 -14.43 18.50 -2.49
C HIS A 263 -15.71 17.88 -1.93
N GLU A 264 -16.89 18.38 -2.28
CA GLU A 264 -18.18 17.83 -1.85
C GLU A 264 -18.43 16.42 -2.38
N LEU A 265 -18.18 16.20 -3.67
CA LEU A 265 -18.31 14.91 -4.33
C LEU A 265 -17.44 13.86 -3.63
N PHE A 266 -16.14 14.11 -3.50
CA PHE A 266 -15.24 13.12 -2.92
C PHE A 266 -15.43 12.97 -1.41
N THR A 267 -15.85 14.00 -0.68
CA THR A 267 -16.19 13.85 0.75
C THR A 267 -17.36 12.89 0.95
N SER A 268 -18.38 12.94 0.09
CA SER A 268 -19.54 12.04 0.18
C SER A 268 -19.29 10.65 -0.39
N GLN A 269 -18.43 10.53 -1.41
CA GLN A 269 -18.22 9.28 -2.15
C GLN A 269 -16.98 8.49 -1.73
N PHE A 270 -16.11 9.01 -0.87
CA PHE A 270 -14.86 8.33 -0.53
C PHE A 270 -15.09 6.95 0.11
N ASP A 271 -16.13 6.79 0.93
CA ASP A 271 -16.46 5.49 1.56
C ASP A 271 -16.78 4.41 0.52
N TYR A 272 -17.60 4.75 -0.47
CA TYR A 272 -17.88 3.87 -1.60
C TYR A 272 -16.64 3.60 -2.45
N ALA A 273 -15.85 4.64 -2.75
CA ALA A 273 -14.61 4.51 -3.51
C ALA A 273 -13.62 3.57 -2.79
N PHE A 274 -13.54 3.67 -1.46
CA PHE A 274 -12.68 2.83 -0.65
C PHE A 274 -13.12 1.37 -0.68
N GLY A 275 -14.42 1.07 -0.51
CA GLY A 275 -14.95 -0.28 -0.69
C GLY A 275 -14.64 -0.84 -2.09
N ALA A 276 -14.85 -0.02 -3.13
CA ALA A 276 -14.52 -0.39 -4.50
C ALA A 276 -13.01 -0.65 -4.71
N MET A 277 -12.11 0.07 -4.01
CA MET A 277 -10.66 -0.18 -4.07
C MET A 277 -10.23 -1.46 -3.33
N ILE A 278 -11.03 -1.92 -2.35
CA ILE A 278 -10.82 -3.23 -1.72
C ILE A 278 -11.23 -4.35 -2.68
N ASP A 279 -12.35 -4.19 -3.40
CA ASP A 279 -12.80 -5.21 -4.34
C ASP A 279 -11.98 -5.21 -5.65
N HIS A 280 -11.61 -4.03 -6.12
CA HIS A 280 -10.96 -3.80 -7.41
C HIS A 280 -9.65 -3.03 -7.23
N CYS A 281 -8.53 -3.75 -7.25
CA CYS A 281 -7.20 -3.17 -7.02
C CYS A 281 -6.82 -2.05 -8.01
N ALA A 282 -7.25 -2.14 -9.28
CA ALA A 282 -6.89 -1.13 -10.28
C ALA A 282 -7.61 0.22 -10.02
N ALA A 283 -8.69 0.24 -9.22
CA ALA A 283 -9.37 1.49 -8.82
C ALA A 283 -8.43 2.46 -8.11
N ILE A 284 -7.36 1.97 -7.48
CA ILE A 284 -6.35 2.79 -6.80
C ILE A 284 -5.65 3.74 -7.79
N SER A 285 -5.57 3.39 -9.08
CA SER A 285 -5.04 4.29 -10.11
C SER A 285 -5.86 5.58 -10.26
N SER A 286 -7.15 5.57 -9.93
CA SER A 286 -7.95 6.82 -9.90
C SER A 286 -7.42 7.81 -8.86
N VAL A 287 -7.02 7.32 -7.68
CA VAL A 287 -6.42 8.14 -6.62
C VAL A 287 -5.09 8.74 -7.08
N GLN A 288 -4.27 7.95 -7.78
CA GLN A 288 -2.99 8.43 -8.32
C GLN A 288 -3.20 9.61 -9.28
N VAL A 289 -4.23 9.58 -10.13
CA VAL A 289 -4.58 10.70 -11.02
C VAL A 289 -5.01 11.94 -10.24
N PHE A 290 -5.88 11.81 -9.24
CA PHE A 290 -6.35 12.95 -8.46
C PHE A 290 -5.24 13.65 -7.65
N VAL A 291 -4.25 12.87 -7.23
CA VAL A 291 -3.11 13.35 -6.44
C VAL A 291 -1.96 13.87 -7.31
N ALA A 292 -1.93 13.50 -8.60
CA ALA A 292 -0.89 13.96 -9.54
C ALA A 292 -1.05 15.41 -10.02
N LEU A 293 -2.19 16.07 -9.74
CA LEU A 293 -2.43 17.46 -10.11
C LEU A 293 -2.46 18.37 -8.88
N ASP A 294 -1.74 19.49 -8.95
CA ASP A 294 -1.64 20.48 -7.87
C ASP A 294 -3.01 21.04 -7.40
N ALA A 295 -3.92 21.30 -8.33
CA ALA A 295 -5.23 21.87 -8.02
C ALA A 295 -6.14 20.94 -7.17
N THR A 296 -6.02 19.63 -7.36
CA THR A 296 -6.88 18.62 -6.70
C THR A 296 -6.18 17.89 -5.57
N SER A 297 -4.84 17.80 -5.60
CA SER A 297 -4.03 17.04 -4.66
C SER A 297 -4.28 17.39 -3.19
N PRO A 298 -4.18 18.66 -2.74
CA PRO A 298 -4.36 19.01 -1.33
C PRO A 298 -5.74 18.65 -0.80
N ALA A 299 -6.79 18.92 -1.60
CA ALA A 299 -8.18 18.62 -1.23
C ALA A 299 -8.41 17.10 -1.13
N PHE A 300 -7.94 16.34 -2.12
CA PHE A 300 -8.12 14.89 -2.14
C PHE A 300 -7.34 14.19 -1.02
N ILE A 301 -6.09 14.59 -0.78
CA ILE A 301 -5.27 14.06 0.31
C ILE A 301 -5.91 14.36 1.67
N SER A 302 -6.47 15.55 1.86
CA SER A 302 -7.15 15.93 3.10
C SER A 302 -8.35 15.01 3.41
N ILE A 303 -9.20 14.76 2.40
CA ILE A 303 -10.36 13.86 2.50
C ILE A 303 -9.88 12.42 2.81
N MET A 304 -8.88 11.94 2.06
CA MET A 304 -8.32 10.61 2.22
C MET A 304 -7.70 10.40 3.59
N LEU A 305 -6.85 11.32 4.07
CA LEU A 305 -6.20 11.21 5.38
C LEU A 305 -7.22 11.26 6.52
N ARG A 306 -8.23 12.12 6.42
CA ARG A 306 -9.32 12.17 7.41
C ARG A 306 -10.03 10.81 7.52
N TYR A 307 -10.39 10.23 6.38
CA TYR A 307 -11.03 8.92 6.33
C TYR A 307 -10.13 7.81 6.91
N LEU A 308 -8.88 7.71 6.44
CA LEU A 308 -7.96 6.66 6.86
C LEU A 308 -7.60 6.77 8.35
N CYS A 309 -7.35 7.98 8.86
CA CYS A 309 -7.01 8.19 10.27
C CYS A 309 -8.18 7.88 11.20
N SER A 310 -9.43 8.16 10.79
CA SER A 310 -10.61 7.78 11.57
C SER A 310 -10.80 6.26 11.75
N ARG A 311 -10.13 5.45 10.93
CA ARG A 311 -10.27 3.99 10.90
C ARG A 311 -8.93 3.27 11.10
N LEU A 312 -7.97 3.94 11.74
CA LEU A 312 -6.62 3.41 11.92
C LEU A 312 -6.59 2.10 12.73
N GLU A 313 -7.59 1.85 13.57
CA GLU A 313 -7.79 0.60 14.30
C GLU A 313 -7.98 -0.61 13.37
N LEU A 314 -8.55 -0.42 12.17
CA LEU A 314 -8.77 -1.50 11.20
C LEU A 314 -7.46 -2.03 10.60
N LEU A 315 -6.36 -1.27 10.71
CA LEU A 315 -5.05 -1.68 10.20
C LEU A 315 -4.47 -2.90 10.94
N GLY A 316 -4.93 -3.14 12.18
CA GLY A 316 -4.57 -4.31 12.98
C GLY A 316 -5.50 -5.51 12.79
N SER A 317 -6.46 -5.43 11.85
CA SER A 317 -7.41 -6.50 11.56
C SER A 317 -6.79 -7.66 10.76
N ASP A 318 -7.53 -8.77 10.68
CA ASP A 318 -7.07 -9.96 9.94
C ASP A 318 -7.28 -9.84 8.42
N ASP A 319 -8.10 -8.87 7.98
CA ASP A 319 -8.40 -8.62 6.58
C ASP A 319 -7.19 -8.01 5.85
N GLU A 320 -6.46 -8.87 5.14
CA GLU A 320 -5.29 -8.50 4.35
C GLU A 320 -5.67 -7.57 3.19
N ALA A 321 -6.86 -7.73 2.61
CA ALA A 321 -7.31 -6.93 1.49
C ALA A 321 -7.52 -5.47 1.88
N LEU A 322 -8.27 -5.27 2.97
CA LEU A 322 -8.49 -3.97 3.57
C LEU A 322 -7.18 -3.33 4.00
N THR A 323 -6.36 -4.05 4.77
CA THR A 323 -5.11 -3.54 5.35
C THR A 323 -4.12 -3.14 4.24
N SER A 324 -3.94 -3.99 3.23
CA SER A 324 -3.04 -3.69 2.11
C SER A 324 -3.50 -2.46 1.33
N THR A 325 -4.82 -2.31 1.09
CA THR A 325 -5.37 -1.13 0.41
C THR A 325 -5.16 0.14 1.26
N MET A 326 -5.41 0.08 2.58
CA MET A 326 -5.14 1.22 3.48
C MET A 326 -3.66 1.64 3.45
N LEU A 327 -2.73 0.70 3.60
CA LEU A 327 -1.30 0.97 3.55
C LEU A 327 -0.90 1.58 2.21
N HIS A 328 -1.48 1.11 1.11
CA HIS A 328 -1.17 1.66 -0.21
C HIS A 328 -1.67 3.10 -0.36
N LEU A 329 -2.86 3.43 0.13
CA LEU A 329 -3.38 4.80 0.12
C LEU A 329 -2.55 5.75 0.98
N PHE A 330 -2.12 5.32 2.17
CA PHE A 330 -1.17 6.10 2.97
C PHE A 330 0.15 6.33 2.21
N LYS A 331 0.71 5.29 1.58
CA LYS A 331 1.92 5.41 0.75
C LYS A 331 1.72 6.43 -0.39
N ILE A 332 0.55 6.46 -1.04
CA ILE A 332 0.24 7.45 -2.08
C ILE A 332 0.16 8.86 -1.49
N ALA A 333 -0.51 9.04 -0.35
CA ALA A 333 -0.58 10.32 0.35
C ALA A 333 0.80 10.88 0.69
N PHE A 334 1.69 9.99 1.16
CA PHE A 334 3.05 10.33 1.55
C PHE A 334 3.95 10.62 0.34
N LEU A 335 3.82 9.84 -0.74
CA LEU A 335 4.55 10.09 -1.98
C LEU A 335 4.14 11.42 -2.62
N ALA A 336 2.87 11.81 -2.49
CA ALA A 336 2.35 13.07 -2.99
C ALA A 336 3.06 14.31 -2.42
N LEU A 337 3.59 14.19 -1.20
CA LEU A 337 4.35 15.24 -0.54
C LEU A 337 5.62 15.62 -1.34
N ALA A 338 6.17 14.68 -2.12
CA ALA A 338 7.33 14.94 -2.97
C ALA A 338 6.97 15.68 -4.27
N PHE A 339 5.73 15.57 -4.75
CA PHE A 339 5.29 16.26 -5.97
C PHE A 339 4.98 17.74 -5.71
N PHE A 340 4.21 18.04 -4.65
CA PHE A 340 3.77 19.40 -4.32
C PHE A 340 4.04 19.71 -2.83
N PRO A 341 5.30 19.98 -2.44
CA PRO A 341 5.67 20.13 -1.04
C PRO A 341 4.93 21.28 -0.35
N GLU A 342 4.84 22.46 -0.98
CA GLU A 342 4.22 23.65 -0.39
C GLU A 342 2.71 23.49 -0.15
N ALA A 343 2.02 22.78 -1.04
CA ALA A 343 0.58 22.59 -0.97
C ALA A 343 0.17 21.40 -0.08
N ASN A 344 0.94 20.30 -0.09
CA ASN A 344 0.60 19.06 0.60
C ASN A 344 1.16 18.99 2.04
N GLU A 345 2.26 19.68 2.36
CA GLU A 345 2.82 19.74 3.71
C GLU A 345 1.79 20.18 4.79
N PRO A 346 1.06 21.30 4.63
CA PRO A 346 0.10 21.75 5.65
C PRO A 346 -1.09 20.78 5.81
N VAL A 347 -1.41 20.01 4.77
CA VAL A 347 -2.50 19.02 4.80
C VAL A 347 -2.13 17.80 5.65
N LEU A 348 -0.87 17.36 5.58
CA LEU A 348 -0.38 16.21 6.32
C LEU A 348 -0.05 16.54 7.78
N GLN A 349 0.39 17.77 8.06
CA GLN A 349 0.84 18.24 9.38
C GLN A 349 -0.04 17.78 10.56
N PRO A 350 -1.38 17.99 10.59
CA PRO A 350 -2.20 17.65 11.76
C PRO A 350 -2.30 16.14 12.02
N TYR A 351 -2.00 15.30 11.03
CA TYR A 351 -2.14 13.85 11.15
C TYR A 351 -0.84 13.16 11.59
N VAL A 352 0.33 13.80 11.50
CA VAL A 352 1.64 13.16 11.78
C VAL A 352 1.71 12.64 13.22
N GLN A 353 1.46 13.50 14.21
CA GLN A 353 1.48 13.06 15.61
C GLN A 353 0.41 12.02 15.93
N LEU A 354 -0.78 12.18 15.33
CA LEU A 354 -1.88 11.23 15.49
C LEU A 354 -1.48 9.84 14.98
N ILE A 355 -0.89 9.76 13.79
CA ILE A 355 -0.44 8.49 13.21
C ILE A 355 0.65 7.87 14.08
N ILE A 356 1.64 8.65 14.54
CA ILE A 356 2.75 8.11 15.35
C ILE A 356 2.25 7.58 16.69
N ASN A 357 1.48 8.38 17.44
CA ASN A 357 0.97 7.99 18.74
C ASN A 357 -0.01 6.80 18.66
N SER A 358 -0.87 6.80 17.65
CA SER A 358 -1.84 5.73 17.46
C SER A 358 -1.15 4.43 17.01
N ALA A 359 -0.15 4.50 16.13
CA ALA A 359 0.64 3.33 15.76
C ALA A 359 1.36 2.72 16.98
N LEU A 360 1.93 3.54 17.86
CA LEU A 360 2.61 3.05 19.08
C LEU A 360 1.65 2.52 20.15
N THR A 361 0.44 3.07 20.23
CA THR A 361 -0.54 2.67 21.26
C THR A 361 -1.34 1.45 20.80
N ILE A 362 -1.87 1.47 19.58
CA ILE A 362 -2.74 0.42 19.03
C ILE A 362 -1.93 -0.84 18.71
N SER A 363 -0.65 -0.71 18.32
CA SER A 363 0.21 -1.88 18.06
C SER A 363 0.37 -2.80 19.28
N LYS A 364 0.15 -2.31 20.51
CA LYS A 364 0.26 -3.13 21.74
C LYS A 364 -0.89 -4.12 21.91
N SER A 365 -2.06 -3.84 21.33
CA SER A 365 -3.26 -4.68 21.43
C SER A 365 -3.71 -5.29 20.10
N ALA A 366 -3.09 -4.89 18.98
CA ALA A 366 -3.43 -5.36 17.65
C ALA A 366 -3.03 -6.83 17.42
N LYS A 367 -3.81 -7.54 16.60
CA LYS A 367 -3.48 -8.92 16.18
C LYS A 367 -2.25 -8.94 15.26
N LYS A 368 -2.19 -8.01 14.31
CA LYS A 368 -1.08 -7.82 13.36
C LYS A 368 -0.37 -6.48 13.60
N PRO A 369 0.55 -6.40 14.59
CA PRO A 369 1.23 -5.15 14.93
C PRO A 369 2.17 -4.65 13.81
N GLU A 370 2.66 -5.54 12.96
CA GLU A 370 3.55 -5.25 11.82
C GLU A 370 3.03 -4.13 10.89
N ASN A 371 1.72 -4.09 10.64
CA ASN A 371 1.11 -3.14 9.70
C ASN A 371 1.25 -1.68 10.17
N TYR A 372 1.20 -1.44 11.48
CA TYR A 372 1.41 -0.11 12.07
C TYR A 372 2.85 0.36 11.88
N PHE A 373 3.82 -0.55 11.98
CA PHE A 373 5.22 -0.21 11.77
C PHE A 373 5.56 -0.07 10.28
N LEU A 374 4.90 -0.81 9.39
CA LEU A 374 4.98 -0.58 7.94
C LEU A 374 4.46 0.82 7.56
N LEU A 375 3.40 1.29 8.23
CA LEU A 375 2.89 2.65 8.07
C LEU A 375 3.90 3.70 8.56
N LEU A 376 4.48 3.52 9.76
CA LEU A 376 5.51 4.42 10.29
C LEU A 376 6.74 4.48 9.39
N ARG A 377 7.19 3.33 8.89
CA ARG A 377 8.29 3.26 7.94
C ARG A 377 7.99 4.07 6.68
N ALA A 378 6.80 3.91 6.10
CA ALA A 378 6.40 4.66 4.91
C ALA A 378 6.40 6.17 5.17
N LEU A 379 5.89 6.61 6.32
CA LEU A 379 5.85 8.01 6.74
C LEU A 379 7.25 8.60 6.91
N PHE A 380 8.15 7.90 7.60
CA PHE A 380 9.51 8.42 7.84
C PHE A 380 10.36 8.44 6.58
N ARG A 381 10.24 7.43 5.72
CA ARG A 381 10.91 7.40 4.43
C ARG A 381 10.47 8.53 3.51
N SER A 382 9.19 8.92 3.52
CA SER A 382 8.69 10.04 2.71
C SER A 382 9.13 11.40 3.23
N ILE A 383 9.15 11.59 4.55
CA ILE A 383 9.53 12.87 5.15
C ILE A 383 11.06 13.05 5.12
N GLY A 384 11.84 12.00 5.40
CA GLY A 384 13.30 12.06 5.53
C GLY A 384 14.07 12.43 4.26
N GLY A 385 13.42 12.41 3.09
CA GLY A 385 14.02 12.79 1.81
C GLY A 385 13.85 14.27 1.42
N GLY A 386 12.99 15.03 2.10
CA GLY A 386 12.61 16.39 1.70
C GLY A 386 12.99 17.49 2.69
N ARG A 387 12.49 18.70 2.44
CA ARG A 387 12.71 19.88 3.29
C ARG A 387 11.39 20.31 3.94
N TYR A 388 10.89 19.49 4.87
CA TYR A 388 9.57 19.65 5.49
C TYR A 388 9.66 20.16 6.93
N GLU A 389 9.95 21.45 7.08
CA GLU A 389 10.21 22.07 8.39
C GLU A 389 9.03 22.00 9.36
N SER A 390 7.79 22.04 8.87
CA SER A 390 6.60 21.96 9.71
C SER A 390 6.42 20.54 10.23
N LEU A 391 6.63 19.54 9.38
CA LEU A 391 6.52 18.12 9.77
C LEU A 391 7.61 17.72 10.76
N TYR A 392 8.84 18.23 10.61
CA TYR A 392 9.92 17.96 11.57
C TYR A 392 9.60 18.45 12.99
N LYS A 393 8.89 19.58 13.11
CA LYS A 393 8.43 20.10 14.40
C LYS A 393 7.37 19.22 15.05
N GLU A 394 6.54 18.55 14.25
CA GLU A 394 5.53 17.64 14.76
C GLU A 394 6.11 16.31 15.26
N VAL A 395 7.21 15.83 14.68
CA VAL A 395 7.88 14.58 15.09
C VAL A 395 8.66 14.74 16.39
N PHE A 396 9.25 15.92 16.63
CA PHE A 396 10.14 16.16 17.77
C PHE A 396 9.54 15.82 19.16
N PRO A 397 8.31 16.25 19.52
CA PRO A 397 7.73 15.94 20.83
C PRO A 397 7.53 14.45 21.11
N VAL A 398 7.38 13.63 20.07
CA VAL A 398 7.10 12.19 20.18
C VAL A 398 8.38 11.35 20.03
N LEU A 399 9.48 11.97 19.59
CA LEU A 399 10.75 11.31 19.25
C LEU A 399 11.29 10.40 20.36
N GLN A 400 11.35 10.91 21.59
CA GLN A 400 11.92 10.16 22.70
C GLN A 400 11.10 8.89 22.99
N ASN A 401 9.79 9.04 23.19
CA ASN A 401 8.89 7.93 23.48
C ASN A 401 8.89 6.88 22.36
N LEU A 402 8.95 7.33 21.10
CA LEU A 402 9.08 6.46 19.93
C LEU A 402 10.36 5.62 19.98
N LEU A 403 11.53 6.24 20.15
CA LEU A 403 12.81 5.54 20.17
C LEU A 403 12.94 4.59 21.37
N GLU A 404 12.47 4.99 22.55
CA GLU A 404 12.46 4.13 23.74
C GLU A 404 11.55 2.92 23.56
N THR A 405 10.35 3.11 23.01
CA THR A 405 9.41 2.02 22.73
C THR A 405 9.99 1.03 21.70
N LEU A 406 10.56 1.54 20.61
CA LEU A 406 11.17 0.70 19.58
C LEU A 406 12.40 -0.04 20.09
N ASN A 407 13.26 0.60 20.88
CA ASN A 407 14.43 -0.05 21.50
C ASN A 407 14.05 -1.11 22.53
N GLY A 408 13.00 -0.87 23.30
CA GLY A 408 12.41 -1.87 24.18
C GLY A 408 11.93 -3.08 23.37
N ALA A 409 11.17 -2.85 22.30
CA ALA A 409 10.66 -3.90 21.42
C ALA A 409 11.78 -4.69 20.71
N LEU A 410 12.84 -4.01 20.26
CA LEU A 410 14.03 -4.63 19.66
C LEU A 410 14.72 -5.64 20.59
N GLY A 411 14.62 -5.46 21.91
CA GLY A 411 15.17 -6.40 22.90
C GLY A 411 14.44 -7.73 22.97
N PHE A 412 13.17 -7.78 22.54
CA PHE A 412 12.32 -8.98 22.62
C PHE A 412 12.07 -9.63 21.25
N THR A 413 12.42 -8.96 20.15
CA THR A 413 12.30 -9.53 18.80
C THR A 413 13.36 -10.59 18.54
N LYS A 414 12.96 -11.67 17.88
CA LYS A 414 13.89 -12.71 17.41
C LYS A 414 14.94 -12.12 16.47
N ARG A 415 16.19 -12.59 16.62
CA ARG A 415 17.31 -12.18 15.78
C ARG A 415 17.03 -12.49 14.32
N ALA A 416 17.37 -11.55 13.42
CA ALA A 416 17.16 -11.64 11.97
C ALA A 416 15.69 -11.86 11.54
N SER A 417 14.73 -11.41 12.35
CA SER A 417 13.31 -11.40 11.94
C SER A 417 12.96 -10.16 11.12
N PRO A 418 12.01 -10.23 10.17
CA PRO A 418 11.59 -9.07 9.38
C PRO A 418 11.04 -7.93 10.24
N MET A 419 10.49 -8.25 11.42
CA MET A 419 10.04 -7.26 12.40
C MET A 419 11.22 -6.50 13.03
N GLN A 420 12.34 -7.17 13.31
CA GLN A 420 13.55 -6.53 13.82
C GLN A 420 14.12 -5.56 12.78
N GLU A 421 14.22 -6.00 11.52
CA GLU A 421 14.66 -5.16 10.40
C GLU A 421 13.77 -3.92 10.26
N LEU A 422 12.46 -4.07 10.38
CA LEU A 422 11.50 -2.97 10.32
C LEU A 422 11.72 -1.95 11.45
N PHE A 423 11.92 -2.39 12.69
CA PHE A 423 12.21 -1.50 13.81
C PHE A 423 13.54 -0.76 13.65
N VAL A 424 14.59 -1.47 13.21
CA VAL A 424 15.89 -0.86 12.93
C VAL A 424 15.77 0.18 11.82
N GLU A 425 15.05 -0.12 10.73
CA GLU A 425 14.82 0.81 9.62
C GLU A 425 14.11 2.07 10.12
N ILE A 426 13.06 1.93 10.92
CA ILE A 426 12.29 3.05 11.47
C ILE A 426 13.19 3.94 12.36
N CYS A 427 14.01 3.33 13.23
CA CYS A 427 14.93 4.09 14.10
C CYS A 427 15.97 4.89 13.30
N LEU A 428 16.52 4.32 12.23
CA LEU A 428 17.56 4.96 11.41
C LEU A 428 17.02 5.92 10.34
N THR A 429 15.71 5.92 10.08
CA THR A 429 15.06 6.80 9.08
C THR A 429 14.30 7.96 9.71
N VAL A 430 14.40 8.14 11.03
CA VAL A 430 13.67 9.18 11.74
C VAL A 430 13.95 10.58 11.15
N PRO A 431 12.92 11.29 10.67
CA PRO A 431 13.06 12.56 9.96
C PRO A 431 13.29 13.71 10.94
N VAL A 432 14.52 13.91 11.40
CA VAL A 432 14.88 14.98 12.35
C VAL A 432 16.25 15.56 12.01
N ARG A 433 16.44 16.86 12.24
CA ARG A 433 17.76 17.50 12.10
C ARG A 433 18.76 16.88 13.07
N LEU A 434 20.00 16.66 12.63
CA LEU A 434 21.04 16.06 13.46
C LEU A 434 21.21 16.77 14.81
N SER A 435 21.15 18.11 14.84
CA SER A 435 21.28 18.91 16.08
C SER A 435 20.22 18.58 17.13
N VAL A 436 19.01 18.24 16.70
CA VAL A 436 17.88 17.90 17.57
C VAL A 436 17.94 16.43 18.00
N LEU A 437 18.59 15.58 17.20
CA LEU A 437 18.79 14.16 17.46
C LEU A 437 19.90 13.89 18.50
N LEU A 438 20.81 14.85 18.74
CA LEU A 438 21.98 14.68 19.60
C LEU A 438 21.69 14.10 21.00
N PRO A 439 20.67 14.59 21.74
CA PRO A 439 20.38 14.06 23.08
C PRO A 439 19.95 12.59 23.07
N TYR A 440 19.42 12.12 21.93
CA TYR A 440 18.86 10.77 21.76
C TYR A 440 19.79 9.86 20.94
N LEU A 441 20.97 10.33 20.55
CA LEU A 441 21.88 9.58 19.67
C LEU A 441 22.36 8.26 20.32
N SER A 442 22.48 8.22 21.65
CA SER A 442 22.78 6.98 22.39
C SER A 442 21.72 5.89 22.18
N LEU A 443 20.45 6.26 22.00
CA LEU A 443 19.36 5.33 21.71
C LEU A 443 19.47 4.74 20.30
N LEU A 444 20.21 5.36 19.38
CA LEU A 444 20.39 4.86 18.01
C LEU A 444 21.58 3.90 17.85
N MET A 445 22.48 3.83 18.83
CA MET A 445 23.69 3.01 18.74
C MET A 445 23.39 1.51 18.66
N LYS A 446 22.43 1.03 19.45
CA LYS A 446 22.00 -0.38 19.42
C LYS A 446 21.32 -0.74 18.08
N PRO A 447 20.32 0.02 17.57
CA PRO A 447 19.79 -0.17 16.21
C PRO A 447 20.86 -0.11 15.12
N LEU A 448 21.86 0.77 15.26
CA LEU A 448 22.93 0.92 14.28
C LEU A 448 23.77 -0.35 14.14
N VAL A 449 24.13 -1.01 15.25
CA VAL A 449 24.83 -2.29 15.20
C VAL A 449 24.00 -3.34 14.45
N PHE A 450 22.72 -3.48 14.83
CA PHE A 450 21.84 -4.44 14.15
C PHE A 450 21.72 -4.15 12.65
N ALA A 451 21.67 -2.88 12.24
CA ALA A 451 21.64 -2.52 10.82
C ALA A 451 22.88 -2.99 10.06
N LEU A 452 24.06 -2.95 10.69
CA LEU A 452 25.32 -3.42 10.10
C LEU A 452 25.40 -4.95 10.04
N GLU A 453 24.66 -5.68 10.88
CA GLU A 453 24.55 -7.14 10.84
C GLU A 453 23.39 -7.65 9.95
N SER A 454 22.51 -6.76 9.50
CA SER A 454 21.29 -7.10 8.74
C SER A 454 21.52 -7.22 7.23
N GLY A 455 20.44 -7.33 6.45
CA GLY A 455 20.48 -7.37 4.99
C GLY A 455 21.11 -6.12 4.33
N PRO A 456 21.44 -6.20 3.03
CA PRO A 456 22.28 -5.21 2.35
C PRO A 456 21.69 -3.79 2.27
N GLU A 457 20.37 -3.63 2.23
CA GLU A 457 19.73 -2.31 2.24
C GLU A 457 19.93 -1.59 3.59
N LEU A 458 19.76 -2.32 4.70
CA LEU A 458 19.97 -1.78 6.05
C LEU A 458 21.44 -1.50 6.35
N VAL A 459 22.36 -2.35 5.86
CA VAL A 459 23.80 -2.09 5.96
C VAL A 459 24.15 -0.78 5.27
N SER A 460 23.64 -0.55 4.05
CA SER A 460 23.89 0.69 3.33
C SER A 460 23.36 1.92 4.09
N GLN A 461 22.15 1.82 4.66
CA GLN A 461 21.56 2.88 5.47
C GLN A 461 22.35 3.12 6.76
N GLY A 462 22.75 2.06 7.47
CA GLY A 462 23.55 2.13 8.69
C GLY A 462 24.92 2.78 8.45
N LEU A 463 25.62 2.37 7.40
CA LEU A 463 26.91 2.97 7.01
C LEU A 463 26.76 4.47 6.69
N ARG A 464 25.67 4.87 6.00
CA ARG A 464 25.38 6.28 5.72
C ARG A 464 25.12 7.08 6.99
N THR A 465 24.35 6.53 7.93
CA THR A 465 24.08 7.17 9.23
C THR A 465 25.35 7.31 10.06
N LEU A 466 26.20 6.28 10.09
CA LEU A 466 27.50 6.32 10.77
C LEU A 466 28.43 7.36 10.13
N GLU A 467 28.52 7.40 8.80
CA GLU A 467 29.30 8.39 8.07
C GLU A 467 28.83 9.82 8.40
N LEU A 468 27.50 10.05 8.42
CA LEU A 468 26.92 11.35 8.77
C LEU A 468 27.26 11.77 10.21
N CYS A 469 27.25 10.85 11.17
CA CYS A 469 27.64 11.14 12.55
C CYS A 469 29.14 11.48 12.65
N ILE A 470 30.00 10.77 11.93
CA ILE A 470 31.45 11.00 11.94
C ILE A 470 31.82 12.34 11.28
N ASP A 471 31.13 12.71 10.20
CA ASP A 471 31.41 13.94 9.45
C ASP A 471 30.96 15.20 10.19
N ASN A 472 29.86 15.13 10.94
CA ASN A 472 29.21 16.32 11.51
C ASN A 472 29.43 16.50 13.03
N LEU A 473 29.97 15.51 13.74
CA LEU A 473 30.13 15.57 15.20
C LEU A 473 31.59 15.69 15.64
N THR A 474 31.80 16.45 16.71
CA THR A 474 33.12 16.58 17.34
C THR A 474 33.51 15.30 18.06
N ARG A 475 34.82 15.09 18.20
CA ARG A 475 35.40 13.88 18.81
C ARG A 475 34.98 13.70 20.26
N GLU A 476 35.03 14.79 21.02
CA GLU A 476 34.69 14.82 22.45
C GLU A 476 33.25 14.40 22.74
N PHE A 477 32.32 14.67 21.80
CA PHE A 477 30.92 14.29 21.94
C PHE A 477 30.65 12.87 21.42
N LEU A 478 31.27 12.47 20.31
CA LEU A 478 31.01 11.19 19.66
C LEU A 478 31.64 10.00 20.39
N ASP A 479 32.84 10.16 20.94
CA ASP A 479 33.60 9.07 21.55
C ASP A 479 32.86 8.42 22.74
N PRO A 480 32.29 9.16 23.72
CA PRO A 480 31.54 8.56 24.82
C PRO A 480 30.31 7.75 24.37
N ILE A 481 29.68 8.16 23.26
CA ILE A 481 28.46 7.52 22.75
C ILE A 481 28.79 6.26 21.96
N LEU A 482 29.89 6.28 21.19
CA LEU A 482 30.33 5.13 20.41
C LEU A 482 30.99 4.05 21.26
N THR A 483 31.79 4.44 22.27
CA THR A 483 32.57 3.51 23.13
C THR A 483 31.81 2.24 23.54
N PRO A 484 30.54 2.27 23.98
CA PRO A 484 29.83 1.05 24.36
C PRO A 484 29.66 0.02 23.24
N VAL A 485 29.47 0.45 21.99
CA VAL A 485 29.10 -0.39 20.84
C VAL A 485 30.22 -0.56 19.81
N MET A 486 31.38 0.06 20.04
CA MET A 486 32.47 0.10 19.06
C MET A 486 32.95 -1.29 18.63
N ASP A 487 33.05 -2.24 19.55
CA ASP A 487 33.58 -3.57 19.26
C ASP A 487 32.69 -4.32 18.25
N GLU A 488 31.36 -4.20 18.41
CA GLU A 488 30.36 -4.78 17.52
C GLU A 488 30.34 -4.07 16.16
N ILE A 489 30.44 -2.74 16.15
CA ILE A 489 30.56 -1.94 14.90
C ILE A 489 31.82 -2.35 14.14
N MET A 490 32.96 -2.47 14.83
CA MET A 490 34.23 -2.81 14.23
C MET A 490 34.24 -4.23 13.66
N SER A 491 33.71 -5.19 14.40
CA SER A 491 33.52 -6.57 13.93
C SER A 491 32.68 -6.60 12.65
N SER A 492 31.54 -5.90 12.65
CA SER A 492 30.64 -5.81 11.50
C SER A 492 31.32 -5.16 10.28
N LEU A 493 32.04 -4.05 10.46
CA LEU A 493 32.79 -3.39 9.39
C LEU A 493 33.88 -4.30 8.80
N TRP A 494 34.54 -5.13 9.63
CA TRP A 494 35.55 -6.07 9.17
C TRP A 494 34.95 -7.22 8.35
N VAL A 495 33.78 -7.72 8.72
CA VAL A 495 33.05 -8.73 7.94
C VAL A 495 32.75 -8.19 6.53
N HIS A 496 32.24 -6.96 6.42
CA HIS A 496 31.94 -6.31 5.13
C HIS A 496 33.18 -6.06 4.26
N LEU A 497 34.37 -5.97 4.86
CA LEU A 497 35.64 -5.83 4.16
C LEU A 497 36.27 -7.18 3.75
N ARG A 498 35.88 -8.28 4.40
CA ARG A 498 36.46 -9.62 4.17
C ARG A 498 35.78 -10.40 3.04
N LEU A 499 34.53 -10.11 2.69
CA LEU A 499 33.76 -10.89 1.72
C LEU A 499 34.29 -10.72 0.27
N PRO A 500 34.85 -11.77 -0.37
CA PRO A 500 35.33 -11.71 -1.75
C PRO A 500 34.26 -12.23 -2.72
N SER A 501 33.37 -11.37 -3.23
CA SER A 501 32.61 -11.64 -4.46
C SER A 501 31.86 -10.39 -4.95
N SER A 502 32.33 -9.82 -6.07
CA SER A 502 31.66 -9.08 -7.16
C SER A 502 30.40 -8.18 -6.96
N THR A 503 29.85 -7.95 -5.77
CA THR A 503 28.57 -7.22 -5.60
C THR A 503 28.52 -6.28 -4.36
N SER A 504 29.58 -6.15 -3.57
CA SER A 504 29.55 -5.27 -2.39
C SER A 504 29.84 -3.81 -2.75
N SER A 505 28.79 -3.02 -3.01
CA SER A 505 28.87 -1.54 -3.01
C SER A 505 29.21 -0.96 -1.63
N GLN A 506 29.18 -1.78 -0.59
CA GLN A 506 29.32 -1.39 0.82
C GLN A 506 30.78 -1.38 1.29
N ALA A 507 31.62 -2.28 0.76
CA ALA A 507 33.05 -2.37 1.09
C ALA A 507 33.83 -1.04 0.94
N PRO A 508 33.69 -0.27 -0.16
CA PRO A 508 34.39 1.01 -0.28
C PRO A 508 33.90 2.06 0.73
N VAL A 509 32.61 2.03 1.10
CA VAL A 509 32.04 2.95 2.11
C VAL A 509 32.57 2.58 3.50
N ALA A 510 32.60 1.30 3.85
CA ALA A 510 33.18 0.81 5.10
C ALA A 510 34.67 1.20 5.21
N ALA A 511 35.46 1.02 4.15
CA ALA A 511 36.87 1.41 4.12
C ALA A 511 37.05 2.92 4.31
N ARG A 512 36.19 3.74 3.70
CA ARG A 512 36.20 5.21 3.87
C ARG A 512 35.89 5.60 5.31
N ILE A 513 34.87 5.00 5.93
CA ILE A 513 34.49 5.25 7.32
C ILE A 513 35.67 4.92 8.26
N LEU A 514 36.33 3.77 8.07
CA LEU A 514 37.53 3.42 8.83
C LEU A 514 38.67 4.43 8.64
N GLY A 515 38.86 4.93 7.41
CA GLY A 515 39.81 6.00 7.11
C GLY A 515 39.49 7.30 7.84
N LYS A 516 38.21 7.69 7.90
CA LYS A 516 37.72 8.87 8.64
C LYS A 516 37.87 8.73 10.15
N LEU A 517 37.72 7.53 10.69
CA LEU A 517 38.00 7.23 12.09
C LEU A 517 39.50 7.30 12.40
N GLY A 518 40.38 7.08 11.41
CA GLY A 518 41.83 7.25 11.56
C GLY A 518 42.41 6.42 12.72
N GLY A 519 43.19 7.05 13.59
CA GLY A 519 43.77 6.40 14.78
C GLY A 519 42.75 6.02 15.87
N ARG A 520 41.51 6.53 15.81
CA ARG A 520 40.45 6.31 16.82
C ARG A 520 40.02 4.85 16.88
N ASN A 521 39.91 4.23 15.70
CA ASN A 521 39.63 2.80 15.55
C ASN A 521 40.62 1.96 16.39
N ARG A 522 41.92 2.25 16.28
CA ARG A 522 42.97 1.50 16.98
C ARG A 522 43.02 1.82 18.47
N HIS A 523 42.83 3.08 18.86
CA HIS A 523 42.92 3.52 20.25
C HIS A 523 41.74 3.04 21.11
N MET A 524 40.53 2.98 20.54
CA MET A 524 39.34 2.48 21.24
C MET A 524 39.36 0.95 21.41
N LEU A 525 39.88 0.21 20.43
CA LEU A 525 40.13 -1.23 20.55
C LEU A 525 41.23 -1.57 21.58
N LEU A 526 42.16 -0.63 21.82
CA LEU A 526 43.25 -0.81 22.80
C LEU A 526 42.86 -0.41 24.23
N THR A 527 41.80 0.38 24.41
CA THR A 527 41.35 0.85 25.74
C THR A 527 40.29 -0.05 26.37
N ARG A 528 39.61 -0.89 25.58
CA ARG A 528 38.82 -2.02 26.06
C ARG A 528 39.60 -3.33 25.89
N PHE A 529 40.14 -3.84 27.00
CA PHE A 529 40.42 -5.27 27.06
C PHE A 529 39.08 -6.02 26.98
N PRO A 530 38.98 -7.11 26.19
CA PRO A 530 37.86 -8.03 26.34
C PRO A 530 37.87 -8.53 27.79
N SER A 531 36.75 -8.36 28.49
CA SER A 531 36.56 -8.99 29.80
C SER A 531 36.46 -10.52 29.70
N ASP A 532 36.60 -11.08 28.50
CA ASP A 532 36.63 -12.54 28.29
C ASP A 532 37.98 -13.18 28.65
N ALA A 533 39.00 -12.42 29.02
CA ALA A 533 40.26 -13.01 29.50
C ALA A 533 40.33 -13.24 31.01
N ASN A 534 39.33 -12.80 31.79
CA ASN A 534 39.32 -13.00 33.25
C ASN A 534 38.02 -13.59 33.85
N ASN A 535 37.11 -14.12 33.02
CA ASN A 535 36.34 -15.30 33.41
C ASN A 535 37.22 -16.56 33.26
N SER A 536 38.37 -16.52 33.95
CA SER A 536 38.95 -17.71 34.56
C SER A 536 38.30 -17.99 35.93
N SER A 537 37.10 -17.45 36.19
CA SER A 537 36.08 -18.21 36.90
C SER A 537 35.68 -19.35 35.95
N SER A 538 36.01 -20.62 36.20
CA SER A 538 35.13 -21.53 36.94
C SER A 538 33.62 -21.38 36.68
N ASP A 539 33.22 -20.84 35.53
CA ASP A 539 31.92 -21.08 34.93
C ASP A 539 32.16 -21.92 33.68
N SER A 540 31.86 -23.20 33.83
CA SER A 540 31.61 -24.15 32.76
C SER A 540 31.01 -23.50 31.51
N GLU A 541 31.82 -23.26 30.48
CA GLU A 541 31.38 -23.66 29.15
C GLU A 541 30.95 -25.11 29.32
N SER A 542 29.66 -25.36 29.23
CA SER A 542 29.08 -26.69 29.31
C SER A 542 29.64 -27.51 28.14
N CYS A 543 30.83 -28.06 28.33
CA CYS A 543 31.45 -28.99 27.40
C CYS A 543 30.67 -30.29 27.53
N PHE A 544 29.50 -30.32 26.89
CA PHE A 544 28.71 -31.53 26.78
C PHE A 544 29.54 -32.52 25.98
N SER A 545 30.14 -33.47 26.70
CA SER A 545 31.03 -34.47 26.14
C SER A 545 30.41 -35.85 26.34
N VAL A 546 30.42 -36.64 25.27
CA VAL A 546 29.86 -37.99 25.27
C VAL A 546 30.98 -38.99 25.02
N PRO A 547 31.15 -40.01 25.88
CA PRO A 547 32.09 -41.09 25.64
C PRO A 547 31.57 -42.00 24.53
N LEU A 548 32.32 -42.09 23.43
CA LEU A 548 32.00 -42.90 22.26
C LEU A 548 33.08 -43.98 22.04
N THR A 549 32.67 -45.11 21.48
CA THR A 549 33.57 -46.18 21.03
C THR A 549 33.63 -46.18 19.51
N PHE A 550 34.82 -46.08 18.93
CA PHE A 550 35.03 -46.14 17.48
C PHE A 550 35.66 -47.48 17.09
N GLU A 551 35.20 -48.08 16.01
CA GLU A 551 35.83 -49.30 15.48
C GLU A 551 37.28 -49.01 15.07
N GLY A 552 38.24 -49.70 15.71
CA GLY A 552 39.68 -49.51 15.48
C GLY A 552 40.44 -48.72 16.56
N LEU A 553 39.74 -48.11 17.52
CA LEU A 553 40.35 -47.48 18.71
C LEU A 553 40.00 -48.28 19.97
N HIS A 554 41.02 -48.68 20.73
CA HIS A 554 40.80 -49.33 22.02
C HIS A 554 40.59 -48.29 23.12
N GLY A 555 39.34 -48.15 23.57
CA GLY A 555 38.97 -47.30 24.71
C GLY A 555 37.75 -46.40 24.43
N LEU A 556 37.21 -45.79 25.50
CA LEU A 556 36.18 -44.77 25.40
C LEU A 556 36.84 -43.43 25.06
N VAL A 557 36.42 -42.82 23.96
CA VAL A 557 36.88 -41.49 23.53
C VAL A 557 35.82 -40.47 23.88
N SER A 558 36.18 -39.49 24.71
CA SER A 558 35.28 -38.38 25.08
C SER A 558 35.21 -37.37 23.94
N MET A 559 34.05 -37.26 23.27
CA MET A 559 33.86 -36.32 22.17
C MET A 559 33.07 -35.09 22.63
N PRO A 560 33.61 -33.86 22.47
CA PRO A 560 32.86 -32.64 22.75
C PRO A 560 31.80 -32.43 21.65
N LEU A 561 30.54 -32.36 22.06
CA LEU A 561 29.39 -32.15 21.17
C LEU A 561 28.76 -30.76 21.31
N ALA A 562 29.32 -29.89 22.16
CA ALA A 562 28.80 -28.55 22.40
C ALA A 562 28.68 -27.71 21.11
N ASP A 563 29.72 -27.68 20.28
CA ASP A 563 29.73 -26.95 19.01
C ASP A 563 28.71 -27.51 18.01
N ALA A 564 28.53 -28.83 17.99
CA ALA A 564 27.56 -29.51 17.13
C ALA A 564 26.11 -29.20 17.58
N ILE A 565 25.87 -29.08 18.89
CA ILE A 565 24.57 -28.67 19.44
C ILE A 565 24.30 -27.21 19.09
N ALA A 566 25.27 -26.31 19.28
CA ALA A 566 25.14 -24.90 18.92
C ALA A 566 24.83 -24.74 17.42
N PHE A 567 25.55 -25.45 16.56
CA PHE A 567 25.29 -25.48 15.12
C PHE A 567 23.89 -26.02 14.80
N SER A 568 23.48 -27.12 15.43
CA SER A 568 22.15 -27.70 15.22
C SER A 568 21.03 -26.73 15.62
N ILE A 569 21.21 -25.98 16.73
CA ILE A 569 20.28 -24.94 17.15
C ILE A 569 20.19 -23.83 16.09
N THR A 570 21.32 -23.36 15.56
CA THR A 570 21.31 -22.34 14.51
C THR A 570 20.60 -22.79 13.22
N VAL A 571 20.74 -24.07 12.85
CA VAL A 571 20.04 -24.66 11.69
C VAL A 571 18.52 -24.76 11.94
N LEU A 572 18.10 -24.99 13.18
CA LEU A 572 16.70 -25.01 13.57
C LEU A 572 16.08 -23.60 13.63
N GLU A 573 16.88 -22.58 13.95
CA GLU A 573 16.45 -21.18 13.99
C GLU A 573 16.37 -20.53 12.59
N ASP A 574 17.24 -20.94 11.66
CA ASP A 574 17.21 -20.48 10.28
C ASP A 574 15.93 -20.98 9.59
N ARG A 575 15.09 -20.04 9.12
CA ARG A 575 13.78 -20.29 8.48
C ARG A 575 13.83 -20.34 6.96
N THR A 576 14.99 -20.28 6.31
CA THR A 576 15.07 -20.32 4.85
C THR A 576 14.41 -21.61 4.31
N SER A 577 13.27 -21.43 3.64
CA SER A 577 12.37 -22.51 3.22
C SER A 577 12.89 -23.15 1.93
N THR A 578 13.90 -24.02 2.06
CA THR A 578 14.32 -24.90 0.97
C THR A 578 13.98 -26.34 1.35
N LYS A 579 13.39 -27.10 0.43
CA LYS A 579 13.03 -28.52 0.65
C LYS A 579 14.22 -29.39 1.12
N GLN A 580 15.46 -28.97 0.83
CA GLN A 580 16.68 -29.62 1.30
C GLN A 580 16.96 -29.38 2.79
N LEU A 581 16.54 -28.24 3.35
CA LEU A 581 16.70 -27.92 4.77
C LEU A 581 15.71 -28.69 5.66
N GLU A 582 14.56 -29.17 5.14
CA GLU A 582 13.59 -29.91 5.96
C GLU A 582 14.15 -31.23 6.50
N LEU A 583 14.89 -31.98 5.67
CA LEU A 583 15.61 -33.19 6.10
C LEU A 583 16.69 -32.86 7.12
N ALA A 584 17.53 -31.85 6.84
CA ALA A 584 18.58 -31.42 7.76
C ALA A 584 18.02 -30.94 9.12
N ARG A 585 16.86 -30.28 9.13
CA ARG A 585 16.18 -29.88 10.36
C ARG A 585 15.66 -31.08 11.15
N ARG A 586 15.11 -32.09 10.48
CA ARG A 586 14.66 -33.32 11.15
C ARG A 586 15.85 -34.02 11.83
N ASP A 587 16.96 -34.16 11.12
CA ASP A 587 18.18 -34.75 11.66
C ASP A 587 18.76 -33.92 12.82
N ALA A 588 18.71 -32.58 12.72
CA ALA A 588 19.13 -31.68 13.80
C ALA A 588 18.23 -31.80 15.04
N VAL A 589 16.91 -31.92 14.88
CA VAL A 589 15.98 -32.18 16.00
C VAL A 589 16.32 -33.52 16.65
N ASP A 590 16.44 -34.59 15.85
CA ASP A 590 16.73 -35.93 16.36
C ASP A 590 18.06 -35.97 17.12
N PHE A 591 19.09 -35.28 16.61
CA PHE A 591 20.39 -35.13 17.27
C PHE A 591 20.29 -34.37 18.61
N VAL A 592 19.63 -33.21 18.64
CA VAL A 592 19.48 -32.41 19.88
C VAL A 592 18.63 -33.16 20.91
N VAL A 593 17.57 -33.84 20.49
CA VAL A 593 16.73 -34.68 21.36
C VAL A 593 17.52 -35.87 21.91
N ALA A 594 18.36 -36.52 21.10
CA ALA A 594 19.23 -37.60 21.56
C ALA A 594 20.25 -37.11 22.60
N CYS A 595 20.87 -35.95 22.38
CA CYS A 595 21.78 -35.33 23.35
C CYS A 595 21.05 -34.98 24.66
N ALA A 596 19.85 -34.39 24.58
CA ALA A 596 19.05 -34.05 25.76
C ALA A 596 18.61 -35.30 26.54
N ARG A 597 18.19 -36.37 25.84
CA ARG A 597 17.85 -37.66 26.47
C ARG A 597 19.05 -38.28 27.17
N TYR A 598 20.23 -38.20 26.56
CA TYR A 598 21.47 -38.69 27.18
C TYR A 598 21.77 -37.96 28.50
N THR A 599 21.63 -36.62 28.52
CA THR A 599 21.79 -35.82 29.75
C THR A 599 20.78 -36.19 30.83
N LEU A 600 19.53 -36.49 30.46
CA LEU A 600 18.46 -36.83 31.40
C LEU A 600 18.56 -38.26 31.96
N VAL A 601 19.28 -39.17 31.28
CA VAL A 601 19.45 -40.57 31.68
C VAL A 601 20.71 -40.77 32.54
N LEU A 602 21.65 -39.82 32.53
CA LEU A 602 22.81 -39.83 33.43
C LEU A 602 22.36 -39.53 34.88
N PRO A 603 22.60 -40.43 35.85
CA PRO A 603 22.45 -40.08 37.26
C PRO A 603 23.56 -39.07 37.62
N PHE A 604 23.18 -37.99 38.31
CA PHE A 604 24.10 -37.02 38.90
C PHE A 604 25.19 -37.68 39.76
#